data_AF-X1AGJ8-F1
#
_entry.id   AF-X1AGJ8-F1
#
_cell.length_a   1.000
_cell.length_b   1.000
_cell.length_c   1.000
_cell.angle_alpha   90.00
_cell.angle_beta   90.00
_cell.angle_gamma   90.00
#
_symmetry.space_group_name_H-M   'P 1'
#
loop_
_entity.id
_entity.type
_entity.pdbx_description
1 polymer ?
#
loop_
_entity_poly.entity_id
_entity_poly.type
_entity_poly.pdbx_seq_one_letter_code
_entity_poly.pdbx_strand_id
1 'polypeptide(L)'
;AIRKFKTLRGVLEAPTEELQAINGVGPHNLFGIKLFQEISERYLKERIMGKKIQLKSSKKVYHYLFQSMQKDKKEIFKVMF
;
A
#
# COMPACT_ATOMS: atom_id res chain seq x y z
N ALA A 1 0.82 14.37 10.37
CA ALA A 1 0.99 13.78 9.01
C ALA A 1 -0.26 13.88 8.14
N ILE A 2 -1.44 13.38 8.56
CA ILE A 2 -2.67 13.36 7.74
C ILE A 2 -3.08 14.74 7.21
N ARG A 3 -2.94 15.80 8.00
CA ARG A 3 -3.24 17.18 7.54
C ARG A 3 -2.46 17.61 6.28
N LYS A 4 -1.21 17.14 6.15
CA LYS A 4 -0.33 17.42 5.00
C LYS A 4 -0.64 16.49 3.82
N PHE A 5 -0.72 15.18 4.06
CA PHE A 5 -0.87 14.17 3.00
C PHE A 5 -2.31 13.77 2.68
N LYS A 6 -3.30 14.41 3.33
CA LYS A 6 -4.75 14.29 3.17
C LYS A 6 -5.38 12.94 3.51
N THR A 7 -4.69 11.83 3.28
CA THR A 7 -5.20 10.47 3.47
C THR A 7 -4.18 9.60 4.20
N LEU A 8 -4.65 8.52 4.84
CA LEU A 8 -3.75 7.54 5.45
C LEU A 8 -2.80 6.93 4.41
N ARG A 9 -3.33 6.60 3.23
CA ARG A 9 -2.52 6.12 2.10
C ARG A 9 -1.42 7.12 1.72
N GLY A 10 -1.77 8.40 1.62
CA GLY A 10 -0.81 9.46 1.33
C GLY A 10 0.29 9.58 2.39
N VAL A 11 -0.01 9.31 3.67
CA VAL A 11 1.00 9.28 4.73
C VAL A 11 1.95 8.09 4.58
N LEU A 12 1.42 6.90 4.29
CA LEU A 12 2.24 5.68 4.16
C LEU A 12 3.16 5.77 2.93
N GLU A 13 2.63 6.23 1.81
CA GLU A 13 3.37 6.32 0.53
C GLU A 13 4.27 7.57 0.42
N ALA A 14 4.24 8.49 1.40
CA ALA A 14 5.05 9.70 1.36
C ALA A 14 6.57 9.41 1.43
N PRO A 15 7.40 10.28 0.82
CA PRO A 15 8.86 10.24 0.99
C PRO A 15 9.27 10.38 2.45
N THR A 16 10.36 9.71 2.82
CA THR A 16 10.89 9.68 4.19
C THR A 16 11.29 11.07 4.69
N GLU A 17 11.87 11.87 3.81
CA GLU A 17 12.36 13.22 4.08
C GLU A 17 11.17 14.16 4.39
N GLU A 18 10.09 14.04 3.61
CA GLU A 18 8.89 14.83 3.80
C GLU A 18 8.11 14.46 5.07
N LEU A 19 8.20 13.20 5.48
CA LEU A 19 7.62 12.70 6.73
C LEU A 19 8.41 13.22 7.93
N GLN A 20 9.75 13.19 7.87
CA GLN A 20 10.61 13.72 8.93
C GLN A 20 10.53 15.24 9.08
N ALA A 21 10.18 15.97 8.01
CA ALA A 21 9.91 17.41 8.09
C ALA A 21 8.66 17.75 8.93
N ILE A 22 7.83 16.77 9.29
CA ILE A 22 6.69 17.00 10.18
C ILE A 22 7.18 17.02 11.63
N ASN A 23 6.94 18.12 12.33
CA ASN A 23 7.24 18.24 13.75
C ASN A 23 6.56 17.09 14.54
N GLY A 24 7.36 16.35 15.31
CA GLY A 24 6.95 15.14 16.06
C GLY A 24 7.14 13.80 15.32
N VAL A 25 7.58 13.81 14.06
CA VAL A 25 7.94 12.58 13.31
C VAL A 25 9.46 12.47 13.21
N GLY A 26 10.07 11.91 14.25
CA GLY A 26 11.49 11.55 14.23
C GLY A 26 11.78 10.23 13.51
N PRO A 27 13.05 9.85 13.36
CA PRO A 27 13.46 8.60 12.70
C PRO A 27 12.84 7.33 13.33
N HIS A 28 12.64 7.32 14.65
CA HIS A 28 11.97 6.20 15.34
C HIS A 28 10.48 6.08 14.95
N ASN A 29 9.77 7.20 14.84
CA ASN A 29 8.35 7.20 14.47
C ASN A 29 8.17 6.91 12.96
N LEU A 30 9.14 7.36 12.15
CA LEU A 30 9.19 7.06 10.72
C LEU A 30 9.29 5.55 10.46
N PHE A 31 10.14 4.85 11.24
CA PHE A 31 10.24 3.40 11.16
C PHE A 31 8.89 2.72 11.39
N GLY A 32 8.14 3.13 12.41
CA GLY A 32 6.80 2.58 12.68
C GLY A 32 5.81 2.78 11.52
N ILE A 33 5.81 3.96 10.89
CA ILE A 33 4.97 4.26 9.73
C ILE A 33 5.32 3.35 8.55
N LYS A 34 6.61 3.18 8.24
CA LYS A 34 7.07 2.33 7.14
C LYS A 34 6.88 0.84 7.43
N LEU A 35 7.12 0.41 8.66
CA LEU A 35 6.86 -0.96 9.09
C LEU A 35 5.38 -1.32 8.93
N PHE A 36 4.46 -0.44 9.33
CA PHE A 36 3.03 -0.67 9.15
C PHE A 36 2.65 -0.81 7.67
N GLN A 37 3.25 0.01 6.79
CA GLN A 37 3.06 -0.10 5.35
C GLN A 37 3.50 -1.49 4.85
N GLU A 38 4.74 -1.89 5.14
CA GLU A 38 5.30 -3.17 4.68
C GLU A 38 4.51 -4.38 5.20
N ILE A 39 4.12 -4.36 6.48
CA ILE A 39 3.29 -5.42 7.07
C ILE A 39 1.92 -5.48 6.38
N SER A 40 1.30 -4.33 6.13
CA SER A 40 -0.01 -4.28 5.46
C SER A 40 0.06 -4.84 4.03
N GLU A 41 1.12 -4.51 3.30
CA GLU A 41 1.38 -5.04 1.96
C GLU A 41 1.65 -6.54 1.98
N ARG A 42 2.47 -7.02 2.92
CA ARG A 42 2.78 -8.44 3.09
C ARG A 42 1.55 -9.24 3.48
N TYR A 43 0.81 -8.81 4.50
CA TYR A 43 -0.43 -9.44 4.94
C TYR A 43 -1.43 -9.58 3.78
N LEU A 44 -1.56 -8.52 2.98
CA LEU A 44 -2.45 -8.55 1.83
C LEU A 44 -1.97 -9.53 0.75
N LYS A 45 -0.67 -9.48 0.39
CA LYS A 45 -0.07 -10.43 -0.58
C LYS A 45 -0.29 -11.87 -0.12
N GLU A 46 -0.02 -12.18 1.15
CA GLU A 46 -0.24 -13.50 1.74
C GLU A 46 -1.72 -13.90 1.73
N ARG A 47 -2.65 -12.97 2.04
CA ARG A 47 -4.09 -13.24 1.98
C ARG A 47 -4.58 -13.55 0.57
N ILE A 48 -3.96 -12.93 -0.43
CA ILE A 48 -4.26 -13.15 -1.85
C ILE A 48 -3.60 -14.43 -2.36
N MET A 49 -2.36 -14.74 -1.97
CA MET A 49 -1.67 -15.96 -2.40
C MET A 49 -2.21 -17.21 -1.71
N GLY A 50 -2.48 -17.13 -0.41
CA GLY A 50 -3.04 -18.22 0.40
C GLY A 50 -4.49 -18.53 0.08
N LYS A 51 -5.27 -17.53 -0.34
CA LYS A 51 -6.56 -17.77 -0.98
C LYS A 51 -6.31 -17.88 -2.48
N LYS A 52 -6.10 -19.09 -3.03
CA LYS A 52 -6.25 -19.34 -4.49
C LYS A 52 -7.39 -18.44 -4.95
N ILE A 53 -7.08 -17.37 -5.71
CA ILE A 53 -8.10 -16.40 -6.09
C ILE A 53 -9.10 -17.25 -6.83
N GLN A 54 -10.25 -17.54 -6.21
CA GLN A 54 -11.28 -18.24 -6.91
C GLN A 54 -11.77 -17.21 -7.92
N LEU A 55 -11.24 -17.31 -9.15
CA LEU A 55 -11.57 -16.48 -10.31
C LEU A 55 -13.08 -16.56 -10.66
N LYS A 56 -13.85 -17.32 -9.89
CA LYS A 56 -15.31 -17.39 -9.87
C LYS A 56 -16.00 -16.04 -9.59
N SER A 57 -15.28 -15.00 -9.15
CA SER A 57 -15.87 -13.67 -8.92
C SER A 57 -15.03 -12.56 -9.55
N SER A 58 -15.60 -11.92 -10.57
CA SER A 58 -15.06 -10.72 -11.21
C SER A 58 -14.74 -9.60 -10.21
N LYS A 59 -15.57 -9.44 -9.18
CA LYS A 59 -15.36 -8.45 -8.10
C LYS A 59 -14.05 -8.70 -7.33
N LYS A 60 -13.72 -9.97 -7.04
CA LYS A 60 -12.45 -10.30 -6.36
C LYS A 60 -11.24 -10.04 -7.24
N VAL A 61 -11.35 -10.33 -8.54
CA VAL A 61 -10.30 -10.03 -9.54
C VAL A 61 -10.09 -8.52 -9.65
N TYR A 62 -11.17 -7.74 -9.76
CA TYR A 62 -11.11 -6.28 -9.76
C TYR A 62 -10.40 -5.73 -8.52
N HIS A 63 -10.79 -6.15 -7.31
CA HIS A 63 -10.17 -5.67 -6.09
C HIS A 63 -8.68 -6.01 -6.01
N TYR A 64 -8.29 -7.19 -6.49
CA TYR A 64 -6.88 -7.57 -6.61
C TYR A 64 -6.11 -6.64 -7.56
N LEU A 65 -6.60 -6.48 -8.79
CA LEU A 65 -5.95 -5.65 -9.81
C LEU A 65 -5.86 -4.21 -9.33
N PHE A 66 -6.98 -3.63 -8.89
CA PHE A 66 -7.05 -2.28 -8.37
C PHE A 66 -6.02 -2.04 -7.27
N GLN A 67 -5.93 -2.94 -6.29
CA GLN A 67 -5.01 -2.78 -5.16
C GLN A 67 -3.55 -3.02 -5.55
N SER A 68 -3.29 -3.97 -6.45
CA SER A 68 -1.94 -4.34 -6.84
C SER A 68 -1.30 -3.38 -7.85
N MET A 69 -2.10 -2.60 -8.56
CA MET A 69 -1.66 -1.64 -9.58
C MET A 69 -1.82 -0.18 -9.13
N GLN A 70 -2.52 0.06 -8.01
CA GLN A 70 -2.85 1.42 -7.54
C GLN A 70 -1.63 2.32 -7.28
N LYS A 71 -0.49 1.70 -6.96
CA LYS A 71 0.74 2.40 -6.54
C LYS A 71 1.60 2.80 -7.72
N ASP A 72 1.37 2.21 -8.88
CA ASP A 72 2.18 2.44 -10.04
C ASP A 72 1.68 3.69 -10.76
N LYS A 73 2.58 4.68 -10.88
CA LYS A 73 2.30 5.95 -11.58
C LYS A 73 2.40 5.82 -13.11
N LYS A 74 2.73 4.63 -13.60
CA LYS A 74 2.87 4.30 -15.03
C LYS A 74 1.81 3.27 -15.39
N GLU A 75 1.41 3.22 -16.65
CA GLU A 75 0.55 2.14 -17.12
C GLU A 75 1.27 0.80 -17.02
N ILE A 76 0.56 -0.21 -16.49
CA ILE A 76 1.06 -1.57 -16.32
C ILE A 76 0.05 -2.54 -16.93
N PHE A 77 0.56 -3.46 -17.75
CA PHE A 77 -0.20 -4.61 -18.20
C PHE A 77 0.13 -5.82 -17.33
N LYS A 78 -0.89 -6.42 -16.70
CA LYS A 78 -0.72 -7.49 -15.73
C LYS A 78 -1.48 -8.75 -16.13
N VAL A 79 -0.75 -9.85 -16.33
CA VAL A 79 -1.30 -11.16 -16.70
C VAL A 79 -1.53 -11.99 -15.44
N MET A 80 -2.69 -12.65 -15.35
CA MET A 80 -3.07 -13.58 -14.28
C MET A 80 -3.37 -14.95 -14.90
N PHE A 81 -2.89 -16.03 -14.28
CA PHE A 81 -3.10 -17.42 -14.70
C PHE A 81 -4.04 -18.16 -13.75
#